data_AF-A0A2E7D262-F1
#
_entry.id   AF-A0A2E7D262-F1
#
_cell.length_a   1.000
_cell.length_b   1.000
_cell.length_c   1.000
_cell.angle_alpha   90.00
_cell.angle_beta   90.00
_cell.angle_gamma   90.00
#
_symmetry.space_group_name_H-M   'P 1'
#
loop_
_entity.id
_entity.type
_entity.pdbx_description
1 polymer ?
#
loop_
_entity_poly.entity_id
_entity_poly.type
_entity_poly.pdbx_seq_one_letter_code
_entity_poly.pdbx_strand_id
1 'polypeptide(L)'
;MELGTGLLFAAYIVAVGKLGAQRTPEVTPDLLWKYGRLASHLVLIWLLVAATGTDFREYIIPDWITIPGMILGVGLAFGSGDVQIIHLWVDWNHSIPQLRGPFIPEWIQHHRHWHGLAWSVAGLVAGGGLTWIARIISSIFLSQEALGFGDVTLMAMAGSFLGWQPIVFAFLLAPFCAILVGVSAKLLFNTAYVPYGPYLSAAVFLVLVGWQWLWLFQPTETISVRHFFGDWQGLLILAGIAVAALCLLLGLLRLYRLIPGKRR
;
A
#
# COMPACT_ATOMS: atom_id res chain seq x y z
N MET A 1 2.64 -16.45 16.28
CA MET A 1 2.38 -15.96 14.91
C MET A 1 0.99 -16.36 14.45
N GLU A 2 0.61 -17.64 14.58
CA GLU A 2 -0.69 -18.17 14.16
C GLU A 2 -1.91 -17.42 14.72
N LEU A 3 -1.94 -17.15 16.04
CA LEU A 3 -3.00 -16.35 16.66
C LEU A 3 -3.08 -14.93 16.10
N GLY A 4 -1.93 -14.30 15.81
CA GLY A 4 -1.86 -12.96 15.24
C GLY A 4 -2.39 -12.91 13.81
N THR A 5 -2.03 -13.89 12.98
CA THR A 5 -2.56 -14.03 11.62
C THR A 5 -4.08 -14.23 11.65
N GLY A 6 -4.58 -15.11 12.53
CA GLY A 6 -6.01 -15.35 12.71
C GLY A 6 -6.78 -14.10 13.11
N LEU A 7 -6.23 -13.29 14.02
CA LEU A 7 -6.82 -12.01 14.42
C LEU A 7 -6.85 -10.99 13.28
N LEU A 8 -5.76 -10.86 12.50
CA LEU A 8 -5.71 -9.97 11.35
C LEU A 8 -6.70 -10.38 10.26
N PHE A 9 -6.84 -11.69 10.01
CA PHE A 9 -7.85 -12.22 9.08
C PHE A 9 -9.26 -11.91 9.57
N ALA A 10 -9.57 -12.20 10.83
CA ALA A 10 -10.88 -11.92 11.41
C ALA A 10 -11.20 -10.42 11.36
N ALA A 11 -10.23 -9.56 11.71
CA ALA A 11 -10.37 -8.12 11.63
C ALA A 11 -10.65 -7.66 10.20
N TYR A 12 -9.92 -8.18 9.22
CA TYR A 12 -10.12 -7.84 7.81
C TYR A 12 -11.48 -8.31 7.29
N ILE A 13 -11.90 -9.54 7.60
CA ILE A 13 -13.21 -10.07 7.22
C ILE A 13 -14.34 -9.23 7.83
N VAL A 14 -14.22 -8.83 9.10
CA VAL A 14 -15.18 -7.94 9.75
C VAL A 14 -15.19 -6.56 9.11
N ALA A 15 -14.02 -6.01 8.79
CA ALA A 15 -13.91 -4.70 8.13
C ALA A 15 -14.60 -4.70 6.77
N VAL A 16 -14.36 -5.71 5.93
CA VAL A 16 -14.98 -5.81 4.60
C VAL A 16 -16.47 -6.17 4.70
N GLY A 17 -16.84 -7.11 5.58
CA GLY A 17 -18.19 -7.64 5.69
C GLY A 17 -19.17 -6.70 6.40
N LYS A 18 -18.81 -6.23 7.59
CA LYS A 18 -19.67 -5.40 8.45
C LYS A 18 -19.45 -3.90 8.24
N LEU A 19 -18.20 -3.45 8.20
CA LEU A 19 -17.88 -2.03 8.07
C LEU A 19 -17.90 -1.55 6.61
N GLY A 20 -17.96 -2.49 5.66
CA GLY A 20 -17.97 -2.17 4.25
C GLY A 20 -16.66 -1.60 3.74
N ALA A 21 -15.52 -1.76 4.43
CA ALA A 21 -14.23 -1.11 4.16
C ALA A 21 -13.75 -1.06 2.70
N GLN A 22 -14.25 -1.95 1.84
CA GLN A 22 -13.91 -2.08 0.41
C GLN A 22 -15.08 -1.76 -0.54
N ARG A 23 -16.17 -1.17 -0.04
CA ARG A 23 -17.36 -0.81 -0.81
C ARG A 23 -17.16 0.58 -1.42
N THR A 24 -16.59 0.62 -2.60
CA THR A 24 -16.52 1.80 -3.45
C THR A 24 -17.65 1.73 -4.48
N PRO A 25 -18.48 2.78 -4.65
CA PRO A 25 -19.53 2.82 -5.68
C PRO A 25 -19.01 2.54 -7.09
N GLU A 26 -17.73 2.81 -7.32
CA GLU A 26 -17.07 2.74 -8.62
C GLU A 26 -16.66 1.32 -9.01
N VAL A 27 -16.34 0.45 -8.04
CA VAL A 27 -15.74 -0.87 -8.29
C VAL A 27 -16.49 -1.96 -7.54
N THR A 28 -17.62 -2.37 -8.12
CA THR A 28 -18.49 -3.41 -7.59
C THR A 28 -18.23 -4.74 -8.32
N PRO A 29 -17.55 -5.71 -7.68
CA PRO A 29 -17.31 -7.00 -8.30
C PRO A 29 -18.59 -7.85 -8.32
N ASP A 30 -18.66 -8.79 -9.25
CA ASP A 30 -19.70 -9.80 -9.27
C ASP A 30 -19.62 -10.67 -8.00
N LEU A 31 -20.71 -11.37 -7.62
CA LEU A 31 -20.77 -12.09 -6.34
C LEU A 31 -19.60 -13.07 -6.13
N LEU A 32 -19.21 -13.81 -7.17
CA LEU A 32 -18.08 -14.73 -7.13
C LEU A 32 -16.77 -14.00 -6.85
N TRP A 33 -16.52 -12.89 -7.55
CA TRP A 33 -15.29 -12.11 -7.43
C TRP A 33 -15.27 -11.18 -6.23
N LYS A 34 -16.41 -10.90 -5.60
CA LYS A 34 -16.46 -10.32 -4.26
C LYS A 34 -15.76 -11.22 -3.23
N TYR A 35 -16.03 -12.51 -3.27
CA TYR A 35 -15.32 -13.49 -2.44
C TYR A 35 -13.89 -13.75 -2.94
N GLY A 36 -13.69 -13.75 -4.26
CA GLY A 36 -12.35 -13.84 -4.86
C GLY A 36 -11.41 -12.72 -4.41
N ARG A 37 -11.89 -11.47 -4.38
CA ARG A 37 -11.19 -10.30 -3.85
C ARG A 37 -10.87 -10.44 -2.36
N LEU A 38 -11.85 -10.90 -1.57
CA LEU A 38 -11.61 -11.17 -0.15
C LEU A 38 -10.49 -12.20 0.03
N ALA A 39 -10.55 -13.30 -0.72
CA ALA A 39 -9.54 -14.35 -0.69
C ALA A 39 -8.15 -13.85 -1.13
N SER A 40 -8.06 -13.05 -2.21
CA SER A 40 -6.78 -12.49 -2.67
C SER A 40 -6.13 -11.59 -1.61
N HIS A 41 -6.91 -10.78 -0.91
CA HIS A 41 -6.39 -9.95 0.17
C HIS A 41 -6.01 -10.76 1.41
N LEU A 42 -6.72 -11.85 1.73
CA LEU A 42 -6.30 -12.74 2.83
C LEU A 42 -4.96 -13.41 2.51
N VAL A 43 -4.73 -13.79 1.24
CA VAL A 43 -3.42 -14.26 0.76
C VAL A 43 -2.36 -13.16 0.91
N LEU A 44 -2.66 -11.93 0.51
CA LEU A 44 -1.73 -10.81 0.72
C LEU A 44 -1.40 -10.62 2.21
N ILE A 45 -2.41 -10.58 3.08
CA ILE A 45 -2.22 -10.41 4.53
C ILE A 45 -1.36 -11.55 5.09
N TRP A 46 -1.56 -12.79 4.63
CA TRP A 46 -0.73 -13.92 5.00
C TRP A 46 0.74 -13.71 4.63
N LEU A 47 1.01 -13.30 3.38
CA LEU A 47 2.36 -13.01 2.89
C LEU A 47 3.01 -11.84 3.66
N LEU A 48 2.26 -10.79 3.96
CA LEU A 48 2.73 -9.65 4.77
C LEU A 48 3.10 -10.08 6.19
N VAL A 49 2.30 -10.94 6.83
CA VAL A 49 2.60 -11.48 8.16
C VAL A 49 3.83 -12.38 8.12
N ALA A 50 3.97 -13.21 7.08
CA ALA A 50 5.15 -14.06 6.91
C ALA A 50 6.42 -13.23 6.68
N ALA A 51 6.37 -12.20 5.83
CA ALA A 51 7.46 -11.26 5.60
C ALA A 51 7.81 -10.49 6.88
N THR A 52 6.82 -9.93 7.57
CA THR A 52 6.99 -9.20 8.84
C THR A 52 7.60 -10.09 9.93
N GLY A 53 7.14 -11.35 10.04
CA GLY A 53 7.66 -12.31 11.01
C GLY A 53 9.11 -12.71 10.74
N THR A 54 9.50 -12.77 9.48
CA THR A 54 10.89 -13.02 9.07
C THR A 54 11.75 -11.79 9.34
N ASP A 55 11.26 -10.60 8.97
CA ASP A 55 11.99 -9.34 9.16
C ASP A 55 12.27 -9.05 10.65
N PHE A 56 11.33 -9.34 11.55
CA PHE A 56 11.58 -9.20 13.00
C PHE A 56 12.64 -10.16 13.56
N ARG A 57 12.86 -11.30 12.92
CA ARG A 57 13.81 -12.33 13.40
C ARG A 57 15.17 -12.19 12.76
N GLU A 58 15.19 -11.92 11.47
CA GLU A 58 16.36 -12.03 10.60
C GLU A 58 16.75 -10.69 9.96
N TYR A 59 15.93 -9.64 10.10
CA TYR A 59 16.14 -8.31 9.49
C TYR A 59 16.27 -8.36 7.96
N ILE A 60 15.67 -9.38 7.35
CA ILE A 60 15.69 -9.64 5.92
C ILE A 60 14.27 -9.99 5.47
N ILE A 61 13.86 -9.40 4.35
CA ILE A 61 12.63 -9.79 3.66
C ILE A 61 13.01 -10.77 2.55
N PRO A 62 12.58 -12.04 2.65
CA PRO A 62 12.99 -13.06 1.71
C PRO A 62 12.31 -12.95 0.34
N ASP A 63 13.11 -13.03 -0.72
CA ASP A 63 12.61 -13.03 -2.10
C ASP A 63 11.73 -14.25 -2.42
N TRP A 64 11.93 -15.37 -1.71
CA TRP A 64 11.08 -16.54 -1.83
C TRP A 64 9.66 -16.34 -1.26
N ILE A 65 9.40 -15.23 -0.55
CA ILE A 65 8.03 -14.78 -0.21
C ILE A 65 7.54 -13.77 -1.24
N THR A 66 8.35 -12.75 -1.54
CA THR A 66 7.90 -11.60 -2.34
C THR A 66 7.71 -11.93 -3.82
N ILE A 67 8.62 -12.71 -4.43
CA ILE A 67 8.54 -13.06 -5.84
C ILE A 67 7.33 -13.98 -6.12
N PRO A 68 7.11 -15.10 -5.39
CA PRO A 68 5.90 -15.88 -5.56
C PRO A 68 4.63 -15.06 -5.27
N GLY A 69 4.69 -14.16 -4.29
CA GLY A 69 3.60 -13.22 -4.02
C GLY A 69 3.28 -12.34 -5.23
N MET A 70 4.28 -11.72 -5.88
CA MET A 70 4.09 -10.93 -7.09
C MET A 70 3.43 -11.74 -8.21
N ILE A 71 3.91 -12.97 -8.44
CA ILE A 71 3.37 -13.87 -9.45
C ILE A 71 1.92 -14.23 -9.13
N LEU A 72 1.60 -14.53 -7.87
CA LEU A 72 0.24 -14.82 -7.42
C LEU A 72 -0.68 -13.61 -7.57
N GLY A 73 -0.24 -12.41 -7.20
CA GLY A 73 -1.02 -11.18 -7.36
C GLY A 73 -1.37 -10.90 -8.82
N VAL A 74 -0.36 -10.97 -9.70
CA VAL A 74 -0.54 -10.80 -11.15
C VAL A 74 -1.42 -11.90 -11.74
N GLY A 75 -1.18 -13.17 -11.38
CA GLY A 75 -1.94 -14.31 -11.89
C GLY A 75 -3.41 -14.28 -11.47
N LEU A 76 -3.69 -13.93 -10.20
CA LEU A 76 -5.06 -13.78 -9.71
C LEU A 76 -5.77 -12.60 -10.39
N ALA A 77 -5.08 -11.48 -10.59
CA ALA A 77 -5.65 -10.32 -11.26
C ALA A 77 -5.96 -10.61 -12.74
N PHE A 78 -5.04 -11.25 -13.46
CA PHE A 78 -5.25 -11.67 -14.85
C PHE A 78 -6.36 -12.73 -14.97
N GLY A 79 -6.33 -13.77 -14.14
CA GLY A 79 -7.31 -14.86 -14.21
C GLY A 79 -8.72 -14.43 -13.82
N SER A 80 -8.85 -13.48 -12.90
CA SER A 80 -10.16 -12.97 -12.46
C SER A 80 -10.69 -11.80 -13.28
N GLY A 81 -9.82 -10.84 -13.63
CA GLY A 81 -10.19 -9.56 -14.19
C GLY A 81 -11.03 -8.65 -13.28
N ASP A 82 -11.26 -9.02 -12.01
CA ASP A 82 -12.26 -8.35 -11.15
C ASP A 82 -11.92 -8.28 -9.66
N VAL A 83 -10.78 -8.82 -9.23
CA VAL A 83 -10.30 -8.69 -7.84
C VAL A 83 -9.90 -7.27 -7.45
N GLN A 84 -9.80 -6.36 -8.42
CA GLN A 84 -9.35 -4.98 -8.25
C GLN A 84 -10.16 -4.17 -7.24
N ILE A 85 -9.50 -3.41 -6.36
CA ILE A 85 -10.16 -2.49 -5.42
C ILE A 85 -10.42 -1.10 -6.00
N ILE A 86 -9.75 -0.81 -7.13
CA ILE A 86 -9.87 0.42 -7.90
C ILE A 86 -9.51 0.12 -9.36
N HIS A 87 -10.12 0.81 -10.33
CA HIS A 87 -9.76 0.61 -11.74
C HIS A 87 -8.44 1.32 -12.09
N LEU A 88 -7.75 0.80 -13.11
CA LEU A 88 -6.44 1.31 -13.52
C LEU A 88 -6.55 2.68 -14.22
N TRP A 89 -7.39 2.78 -15.26
CA TRP A 89 -7.53 3.94 -16.14
C TRP A 89 -8.98 4.44 -16.15
N VAL A 90 -9.32 5.18 -15.11
CA VAL A 90 -10.59 5.90 -15.01
C VAL A 90 -10.28 7.35 -14.74
N ASP A 91 -10.96 8.25 -15.44
CA ASP A 91 -10.90 9.67 -15.14
C ASP A 91 -11.71 9.93 -13.86
N TRP A 92 -11.00 10.30 -12.80
CA TRP A 92 -11.56 10.50 -11.47
C TRP A 92 -12.13 11.90 -11.25
N ASN A 93 -12.07 12.80 -12.25
CA ASN A 93 -12.57 14.18 -12.15
C ASN A 93 -14.08 14.32 -12.42
N HIS A 94 -14.71 13.30 -13.01
CA HIS A 94 -16.12 13.33 -13.35
C HIS A 94 -17.01 12.79 -12.20
N SER A 95 -18.14 13.49 -11.92
CA SER A 95 -19.13 13.05 -10.93
C SER A 95 -19.92 11.84 -11.43
N ILE A 96 -20.26 10.91 -10.53
CA ILE A 96 -20.77 9.58 -10.89
C ILE A 96 -22.28 9.48 -10.69
N PRO A 97 -23.08 9.22 -11.76
CA PRO A 97 -24.40 8.65 -11.62
C PRO A 97 -24.34 7.12 -11.87
N GLN A 98 -24.37 6.35 -10.79
CA GLN A 98 -24.83 4.94 -10.70
C GLN A 98 -23.88 3.78 -11.12
N LEU A 99 -24.30 2.56 -10.72
CA LEU A 99 -23.56 1.34 -10.28
C LEU A 99 -22.49 0.70 -11.19
N ARG A 100 -22.17 1.28 -12.33
CA ARG A 100 -21.01 0.96 -13.18
C ARG A 100 -20.63 2.28 -13.84
N GLY A 101 -19.57 2.92 -13.35
CA GLY A 101 -19.26 4.33 -13.66
C GLY A 101 -19.24 4.66 -15.16
N PRO A 102 -19.52 5.93 -15.53
CA PRO A 102 -19.86 6.32 -16.91
C PRO A 102 -18.69 6.25 -17.92
N PHE A 103 -17.46 5.97 -17.47
CA PHE A 103 -16.27 5.93 -18.34
C PHE A 103 -15.39 4.70 -18.05
N ILE A 104 -15.99 3.52 -17.92
CA ILE A 104 -15.24 2.27 -18.05
C ILE A 104 -15.18 1.93 -19.54
N PRO A 105 -14.00 2.02 -20.20
CA PRO A 105 -13.88 1.64 -21.60
C PRO A 105 -14.52 0.27 -21.89
N GLU A 106 -15.30 0.18 -22.97
CA GLU A 106 -16.04 -1.06 -23.31
C GLU A 106 -15.14 -2.29 -23.46
N TRP A 107 -13.88 -2.08 -23.84
CA TRP A 107 -12.89 -3.16 -23.93
C TRP A 107 -12.62 -3.83 -22.60
N ILE A 108 -12.74 -3.13 -21.46
CA ILE A 108 -12.56 -3.72 -20.12
C ILE A 108 -13.64 -4.77 -19.86
N GLN A 109 -14.87 -4.52 -20.32
CA GLN A 109 -15.97 -5.47 -20.14
C GLN A 109 -15.75 -6.74 -20.97
N HIS A 110 -15.22 -6.60 -22.18
CA HIS A 110 -14.94 -7.73 -23.07
C HIS A 110 -13.65 -8.49 -22.69
N HIS A 111 -12.64 -7.77 -22.18
CA HIS A 111 -11.30 -8.27 -21.92
C HIS A 111 -10.85 -7.97 -20.48
N ARG A 112 -11.67 -8.41 -19.51
CA ARG A 112 -11.43 -8.17 -18.07
C ARG A 112 -10.05 -8.64 -17.62
N HIS A 113 -9.54 -9.72 -18.19
CA HIS A 113 -8.22 -10.28 -17.88
C HIS A 113 -7.07 -9.32 -18.22
N TRP A 114 -7.11 -8.67 -19.39
CA TRP A 114 -6.07 -7.69 -19.78
C TRP A 114 -6.08 -6.46 -18.87
N HIS A 115 -7.27 -6.00 -18.47
CA HIS A 115 -7.38 -4.94 -17.49
C HIS A 115 -6.79 -5.36 -16.14
N GLY A 116 -7.13 -6.56 -15.64
CA GLY A 116 -6.58 -7.09 -14.39
C GLY A 116 -5.05 -7.23 -14.41
N LEU A 117 -4.48 -7.70 -15.53
CA LEU A 117 -3.03 -7.77 -15.73
C LEU A 117 -2.40 -6.38 -15.67
N ALA A 118 -2.90 -5.45 -16.46
CA ALA A 118 -2.36 -4.08 -16.51
C ALA A 118 -2.46 -3.41 -15.13
N TRP A 119 -3.58 -3.62 -14.42
CA TRP A 119 -3.82 -3.07 -13.09
C TRP A 119 -2.81 -3.59 -12.07
N SER A 120 -2.59 -4.90 -12.05
CA SER A 120 -1.65 -5.54 -11.12
C SER A 120 -0.20 -5.17 -11.44
N VAL A 121 0.18 -5.19 -12.72
CA VAL A 121 1.53 -4.80 -13.15
C VAL A 121 1.81 -3.33 -12.84
N ALA A 122 0.84 -2.44 -13.08
CA ALA A 122 0.97 -1.03 -12.70
C ALA A 122 1.15 -0.87 -11.19
N GLY A 123 0.42 -1.64 -10.38
CA GLY A 123 0.59 -1.66 -8.93
C GLY A 123 1.98 -2.13 -8.51
N LEU A 124 2.48 -3.22 -9.11
CA LEU A 124 3.83 -3.74 -8.86
C LEU A 124 4.90 -2.69 -9.19
N VAL A 125 4.81 -2.10 -10.38
CA VAL A 125 5.75 -1.07 -10.85
C VAL A 125 5.67 0.19 -9.98
N ALA A 126 4.47 0.63 -9.59
CA ALA A 126 4.31 1.78 -8.70
C ALA A 126 4.88 1.50 -7.31
N GLY A 127 4.54 0.36 -6.71
CA GLY A 127 5.02 -0.02 -5.37
C GLY A 127 6.54 -0.16 -5.31
N GLY A 128 7.12 -0.90 -6.25
CA GLY A 128 8.57 -1.06 -6.36
C GLY A 128 9.28 0.23 -6.79
N GLY A 129 8.72 0.96 -7.75
CA GLY A 129 9.30 2.19 -8.26
C GLY A 129 9.35 3.30 -7.21
N LEU A 130 8.26 3.54 -6.48
CA LEU A 130 8.19 4.55 -5.42
C LEU A 130 9.20 4.26 -4.30
N THR A 131 9.26 3.02 -3.84
CA THR A 131 10.19 2.62 -2.78
C THR A 131 11.64 2.66 -3.25
N TRP A 132 11.92 2.28 -4.50
CA TRP A 132 13.26 2.40 -5.05
C TRP A 132 13.70 3.86 -5.19
N ILE A 133 12.83 4.75 -5.67
CA ILE A 133 13.13 6.19 -5.72
C ILE A 133 13.41 6.72 -4.30
N ALA A 134 12.60 6.33 -3.31
CA ALA A 134 12.82 6.70 -1.92
C ALA A 134 14.15 6.15 -1.36
N ARG A 135 14.53 4.92 -1.74
CA ARG A 135 15.84 4.33 -1.41
C ARG A 135 16.98 5.18 -1.97
N ILE A 136 16.88 5.66 -3.21
CA ILE A 136 17.90 6.54 -3.83
C ILE A 136 17.96 7.89 -3.12
N ILE A 137 16.83 8.55 -2.88
CA ILE A 137 16.79 9.86 -2.20
C ILE A 137 17.37 9.72 -0.78
N SER A 138 16.96 8.70 -0.05
CA SER A 138 17.43 8.47 1.32
C SER A 138 18.92 8.13 1.40
N SER A 139 19.46 7.38 0.43
CA SER A 139 20.89 7.06 0.41
C SER A 139 21.77 8.28 0.12
N ILE A 140 21.30 9.18 -0.76
CA ILE A 140 21.97 10.47 -1.02
C ILE A 140 21.99 11.33 0.25
N PHE A 141 20.87 11.41 0.98
CA PHE A 141 20.75 12.26 2.18
C PHE A 141 21.51 11.73 3.40
N LEU A 142 21.53 10.41 3.60
CA LEU A 142 22.09 9.77 4.79
C LEU A 142 23.51 9.20 4.56
N SER A 143 24.01 9.24 3.32
CA SER A 143 25.30 8.67 2.91
C SER A 143 25.49 7.20 3.31
N GLN A 144 24.38 6.48 3.49
CA GLN A 144 24.29 5.07 3.86
C GLN A 144 23.02 4.49 3.25
N GLU A 145 22.99 3.18 2.99
CA GLU A 145 21.76 2.52 2.53
C GLU A 145 20.70 2.52 3.64
N ALA A 146 19.76 3.45 3.54
CA ALA A 146 18.75 3.68 4.57
C ALA A 146 17.51 2.79 4.42
N LEU A 147 17.22 2.32 3.21
CA LEU A 147 16.10 1.42 2.90
C LEU A 147 16.63 0.14 2.26
N GLY A 148 16.18 -1.01 2.76
CA GLY A 148 16.61 -2.31 2.25
C GLY A 148 16.01 -2.60 0.88
N PHE A 149 16.70 -3.43 0.07
CA PHE A 149 16.10 -3.88 -1.20
C PHE A 149 14.85 -4.75 -0.96
N GLY A 150 14.79 -5.47 0.18
CA GLY A 150 13.61 -6.21 0.61
C GLY A 150 12.36 -5.35 0.76
N ASP A 151 12.48 -4.09 1.18
CA ASP A 151 11.35 -3.16 1.29
C ASP A 151 10.75 -2.84 -0.09
N VAL A 152 11.61 -2.78 -1.11
CA VAL A 152 11.22 -2.55 -2.50
C VAL A 152 10.44 -3.75 -3.04
N THR A 153 10.94 -4.97 -2.81
CA THR A 153 10.25 -6.18 -3.28
C THR A 153 8.95 -6.43 -2.50
N LEU A 154 8.90 -6.09 -1.21
CA LEU A 154 7.66 -6.14 -0.41
C LEU A 154 6.58 -5.22 -0.99
N MET A 155 6.93 -3.98 -1.33
CA MET A 155 5.97 -3.02 -1.86
C MET A 155 5.59 -3.31 -3.31
N ALA A 156 6.49 -3.88 -4.12
CA ALA A 156 6.17 -4.42 -5.43
C ALA A 156 5.15 -5.60 -5.32
N MET A 157 5.38 -6.52 -4.37
CA MET A 157 4.43 -7.59 -4.07
C MET A 157 3.08 -7.03 -3.63
N ALA A 158 3.03 -6.15 -2.63
CA ALA A 158 1.78 -5.56 -2.17
C ALA A 158 1.04 -4.78 -3.28
N GLY A 159 1.79 -4.04 -4.10
CA GLY A 159 1.26 -3.34 -5.26
C GLY A 159 0.58 -4.26 -6.27
N SER A 160 1.13 -5.46 -6.52
CA SER A 160 0.51 -6.45 -7.43
C SER A 160 -0.89 -6.91 -6.99
N PHE A 161 -1.21 -6.83 -5.69
CA PHE A 161 -2.53 -7.20 -5.16
C PHE A 161 -3.48 -6.01 -5.00
N LEU A 162 -2.97 -4.78 -4.98
CA LEU A 162 -3.76 -3.59 -4.65
C LEU A 162 -3.94 -2.61 -5.81
N GLY A 163 -3.06 -2.67 -6.82
CA GLY A 163 -2.98 -1.64 -7.84
C GLY A 163 -2.17 -0.42 -7.40
N TRP A 164 -2.08 0.56 -8.29
CA TRP A 164 -1.13 1.67 -8.14
C TRP A 164 -1.62 2.81 -7.25
N GLN A 165 -2.92 3.10 -7.17
CA GLN A 165 -3.42 4.15 -6.29
C GLN A 165 -3.30 3.78 -4.79
N PRO A 166 -3.75 2.59 -4.34
CA PRO A 166 -3.72 2.25 -2.92
C PRO A 166 -2.29 2.03 -2.40
N ILE A 167 -1.38 1.56 -3.24
CA ILE A 167 0.02 1.38 -2.85
C ILE A 167 0.73 2.71 -2.61
N VAL A 168 0.35 3.78 -3.31
CA VAL A 168 0.83 5.15 -3.02
C VAL A 168 0.41 5.58 -1.61
N PHE A 169 -0.85 5.33 -1.22
CA PHE A 169 -1.30 5.61 0.16
C PHE A 169 -0.53 4.80 1.20
N ALA A 170 -0.31 3.51 0.94
CA ALA A 170 0.43 2.66 1.86
C ALA A 170 1.87 3.16 2.04
N PHE A 171 2.53 3.56 0.95
CA PHE A 171 3.86 4.16 0.99
C PHE A 171 3.88 5.45 1.81
N LEU A 172 2.91 6.35 1.61
CA LEU A 172 2.81 7.61 2.34
C LEU A 172 2.48 7.42 3.83
N LEU A 173 1.70 6.39 4.16
CA LEU A 173 1.28 6.10 5.54
C LEU A 173 2.39 5.39 6.35
N ALA A 174 3.28 4.64 5.70
CA ALA A 174 4.31 3.85 6.37
C ALA A 174 5.25 4.66 7.30
N PRO A 175 5.76 5.85 6.92
CA PRO A 175 6.50 6.70 7.85
C PRO A 175 5.73 7.08 9.11
N PHE A 176 4.43 7.33 9.01
CA PHE A 176 3.60 7.66 10.17
C PHE A 176 3.46 6.45 11.09
N CYS A 177 3.25 5.25 10.53
CA CYS A 177 3.26 4.01 11.30
C CYS A 177 4.61 3.81 12.01
N ALA A 178 5.72 4.05 11.32
CA ALA A 178 7.06 3.93 11.87
C ALA A 178 7.35 4.92 13.00
N ILE A 179 6.89 6.18 12.88
CA ILE A 179 7.04 7.18 13.95
C ILE A 179 6.18 6.78 15.16
N LEU A 180 4.90 6.46 14.95
CA LEU A 180 3.98 6.14 16.04
C LEU A 180 4.49 4.96 16.87
N VAL A 181 4.90 3.88 16.20
CA VAL A 181 5.38 2.68 16.88
C VAL A 181 6.82 2.84 17.36
N GLY A 182 7.71 3.41 16.54
CA GLY A 182 9.12 3.59 16.87
C GLY A 182 9.35 4.52 18.07
N VAL A 183 8.59 5.61 18.17
CA VAL A 183 8.61 6.49 19.36
C VAL A 183 8.08 5.75 20.58
N SER A 184 6.95 5.06 20.45
CA SER A 184 6.35 4.28 21.55
C SER A 184 7.30 3.18 22.05
N ALA A 185 7.91 2.43 21.14
CA ALA A 185 8.84 1.35 21.47
C ALA A 185 10.11 1.87 22.14
N LYS A 186 10.66 2.99 21.66
CA LYS A 186 11.82 3.62 22.27
C LYS A 186 11.52 4.11 23.70
N LEU A 187 10.34 4.70 23.92
CA LEU A 187 9.93 5.21 25.24
C LEU A 187 9.67 4.09 26.26
N LEU A 188 9.13 2.95 25.81
CA LEU A 188 8.72 1.86 26.69
C LEU A 188 9.79 0.77 26.88
N PHE A 189 10.57 0.47 25.83
CA PHE A 189 11.44 -0.72 25.78
C PHE A 189 12.90 -0.41 25.46
N ASN A 190 13.27 0.86 25.20
CA ASN A 190 14.63 1.31 24.91
C ASN A 190 15.34 0.50 23.79
N THR A 191 14.59 -0.03 22.83
CA THR A 191 15.12 -0.81 21.71
C THR A 191 15.75 0.11 20.66
N ALA A 192 17.00 -0.15 20.28
CA ALA A 192 17.78 0.74 19.43
C ALA A 192 17.54 0.58 17.91
N TYR A 193 16.99 -0.55 17.47
CA TYR A 193 16.82 -0.85 16.05
C TYR A 193 15.48 -1.57 15.81
N VAL A 194 14.67 -1.04 14.90
CA VAL A 194 13.41 -1.65 14.49
C VAL A 194 13.38 -1.68 12.97
N PRO A 195 13.17 -2.85 12.34
CA PRO A 195 13.16 -2.96 10.89
C PRO A 195 11.95 -2.22 10.30
N TYR A 196 12.10 -1.74 9.05
CA TYR A 196 11.10 -0.89 8.41
C TYR A 196 9.95 -1.70 7.75
N GLY A 197 10.21 -2.93 7.31
CA GLY A 197 9.25 -3.82 6.66
C GLY A 197 7.93 -4.04 7.43
N PRO A 198 7.92 -4.22 8.76
CA PRO A 198 6.70 -4.27 9.55
C PRO A 198 5.81 -3.04 9.41
N TYR A 199 6.40 -1.85 9.28
CA TYR A 199 5.64 -0.60 9.14
C TYR A 199 5.04 -0.44 7.75
N LEU A 200 5.75 -0.88 6.71
CA LEU A 200 5.19 -1.00 5.36
C LEU A 200 4.02 -1.99 5.34
N SER A 201 4.20 -3.16 5.94
CA SER A 201 3.14 -4.19 6.04
C SER A 201 1.92 -3.68 6.82
N ALA A 202 2.14 -2.96 7.92
CA ALA A 202 1.08 -2.35 8.71
C ALA A 202 0.33 -1.27 7.91
N ALA A 203 1.05 -0.40 7.18
CA ALA A 203 0.43 0.61 6.34
C ALA A 203 -0.42 0.01 5.21
N VAL A 204 0.07 -1.05 4.57
CA VAL A 204 -0.69 -1.81 3.56
C VAL A 204 -1.99 -2.38 4.18
N PHE A 205 -1.90 -2.97 5.37
CA PHE A 205 -3.09 -3.48 6.07
C PHE A 205 -4.08 -2.36 6.45
N LEU A 206 -3.58 -1.21 6.93
CA LEU A 206 -4.42 -0.06 7.26
C LEU A 206 -5.14 0.51 6.04
N VAL A 207 -4.46 0.60 4.90
CA VAL A 207 -5.10 0.98 3.62
C VAL A 207 -6.17 -0.03 3.23
N LEU A 208 -5.92 -1.32 3.41
CA LEU A 208 -6.90 -2.37 3.13
C LEU A 208 -8.18 -2.26 3.99
N VAL A 209 -8.08 -1.97 5.27
CA VAL A 209 -9.25 -1.81 6.15
C VAL A 209 -9.88 -0.42 6.08
N GLY A 210 -9.14 0.57 5.58
CA GLY A 210 -9.56 1.96 5.49
C GLY A 210 -9.92 2.44 4.08
N TRP A 211 -9.85 1.58 3.06
CA TRP A 211 -9.87 2.01 1.65
C TRP A 211 -11.07 2.87 1.29
N GLN A 212 -12.29 2.45 1.64
CA GLN A 212 -13.51 3.23 1.40
C GLN A 212 -13.40 4.64 1.99
N TRP A 213 -12.94 4.75 3.24
CA TRP A 213 -12.85 6.03 3.95
C TRP A 213 -11.77 6.92 3.34
N LEU A 214 -10.61 6.36 3.03
CA LEU A 214 -9.51 7.07 2.39
C LEU A 214 -9.88 7.58 1.00
N TRP A 215 -10.50 6.72 0.20
CA TRP A 215 -10.84 7.02 -1.19
C TRP A 215 -12.00 8.00 -1.32
N LEU A 216 -13.02 7.87 -0.48
CA LEU A 216 -14.20 8.74 -0.49
C LEU A 216 -14.02 9.99 0.38
N PHE A 217 -12.84 10.22 0.94
CA PHE A 217 -12.58 11.39 1.76
C PHE A 217 -12.69 12.67 0.92
N GLN A 218 -13.69 13.49 1.25
CA GLN A 218 -13.99 14.75 0.58
C GLN A 218 -14.30 15.81 1.66
N PRO A 219 -13.27 16.50 2.19
CA PRO A 219 -13.46 17.49 3.25
C PRO A 219 -14.18 18.76 2.76
N THR A 220 -14.07 19.07 1.46
CA THR A 220 -14.66 20.26 0.83
C THR A 220 -15.24 19.89 -0.52
N GLU A 221 -16.24 20.63 -1.01
CA GLU A 221 -16.82 20.47 -2.36
C GLU A 221 -15.78 20.48 -3.50
N THR A 222 -14.66 21.20 -3.30
CA THR A 222 -13.57 21.31 -4.28
C THR A 222 -12.42 20.34 -4.05
N ILE A 223 -12.26 19.80 -2.84
CA ILE A 223 -11.14 18.95 -2.46
C ILE A 223 -11.66 17.53 -2.25
N SER A 224 -11.39 16.67 -3.24
CA SER A 224 -11.69 15.25 -3.22
C SER A 224 -10.40 14.48 -3.45
N VAL A 225 -10.14 13.45 -2.64
CA VAL A 225 -8.97 12.58 -2.81
C VAL A 225 -8.88 12.01 -4.23
N ARG A 226 -10.03 11.72 -4.84
CA ARG A 226 -10.15 11.12 -6.16
C ARG A 226 -9.61 12.02 -7.26
N HIS A 227 -9.88 13.33 -7.19
CA HIS A 227 -9.45 14.30 -8.20
C HIS A 227 -7.92 14.41 -8.28
N PHE A 228 -7.21 14.16 -7.18
CA PHE A 228 -5.73 14.12 -7.20
C PHE A 228 -5.17 13.00 -8.09
N PHE A 229 -5.94 11.95 -8.36
CA PHE A 229 -5.56 10.85 -9.24
C PHE A 229 -6.15 10.98 -10.65
N GLY A 230 -7.02 11.96 -10.91
CA GLY A 230 -7.62 12.20 -12.22
C GLY A 230 -6.72 13.04 -13.14
N ASP A 231 -6.05 14.05 -12.59
CA ASP A 231 -5.21 14.98 -13.34
C ASP A 231 -3.71 14.82 -13.08
N TRP A 232 -2.90 15.09 -14.11
CA TRP A 232 -1.44 15.12 -13.99
C TRP A 232 -0.96 16.14 -12.95
N GLN A 233 -1.68 17.25 -12.76
CA GLN A 233 -1.37 18.26 -11.74
C GLN A 233 -1.58 17.70 -10.33
N GLY A 234 -2.67 16.96 -10.12
CA GLY A 234 -2.94 16.27 -8.85
C GLY A 234 -1.84 15.27 -8.51
N LEU A 235 -1.40 14.49 -9.51
CA LEU A 235 -0.30 13.54 -9.36
C LEU A 235 1.03 14.23 -9.02
N LEU A 236 1.32 15.39 -9.63
CA LEU A 236 2.50 16.17 -9.29
C LEU A 236 2.44 16.72 -7.86
N ILE A 237 1.28 17.17 -7.40
CA ILE A 237 1.08 17.62 -6.01
C ILE A 237 1.32 16.45 -5.05
N LEU A 238 0.74 15.28 -5.32
CA LEU A 238 0.95 14.07 -4.50
C LEU A 238 2.43 13.68 -4.46
N ALA A 239 3.11 13.66 -5.60
CA ALA A 239 4.54 13.38 -5.66
C ALA A 239 5.37 14.41 -4.89
N GLY A 240 5.03 15.69 -5.01
CA GLY A 240 5.65 16.78 -4.26
C GLY A 240 5.48 16.63 -2.74
N ILE A 241 4.26 16.31 -2.28
CA ILE A 241 3.97 16.04 -0.86
C ILE A 241 4.77 14.81 -0.38
N ALA A 242 4.83 13.74 -1.16
CA ALA A 242 5.57 12.53 -0.82
C ALA A 242 7.07 12.81 -0.63
N VAL A 243 7.68 13.52 -1.59
CA VAL A 243 9.09 13.89 -1.54
C VAL A 243 9.37 14.86 -0.39
N ALA A 244 8.51 15.87 -0.19
CA ALA A 244 8.65 16.81 0.91
C ALA A 244 8.56 16.12 2.27
N ALA A 245 7.59 15.22 2.46
CA ALA A 245 7.44 14.43 3.68
C ALA A 245 8.66 13.52 3.93
N LEU A 246 9.18 12.87 2.88
CA LEU A 246 10.38 12.04 2.97
C LEU A 246 11.61 12.89 3.34
N CYS A 247 11.84 14.02 2.67
CA CYS A 247 12.95 14.93 2.97
C CYS A 247 12.86 15.49 4.40
N LEU A 248 11.65 15.86 4.85
CA LEU A 248 11.42 16.31 6.23
C LEU A 248 11.77 15.21 7.24
N LEU A 249 11.27 13.98 7.02
CA LEU A 249 11.58 12.82 7.87
C LEU A 249 13.09 12.58 7.95
N LEU A 250 13.78 12.55 6.81
CA LEU A 250 15.21 12.34 6.73
C LEU A 250 15.98 13.48 7.42
N GLY A 251 15.52 14.73 7.27
CA GLY A 251 16.07 15.89 7.98
C GLY A 251 15.94 15.75 9.51
N LEU A 252 14.76 15.39 10.00
CA LEU A 252 14.52 15.14 11.42
C LEU A 252 15.37 13.98 11.96
N LEU A 253 15.53 12.90 11.20
CA LEU A 253 16.41 11.78 11.56
C LEU A 253 17.88 12.20 11.61
N ARG A 254 18.34 13.01 10.66
CA ARG A 254 19.70 13.54 10.66
C ARG A 254 19.95 14.44 11.86
N LEU A 255 19.01 15.31 12.21
CA LEU A 255 19.06 16.14 13.42
C LEU A 255 19.08 15.28 14.69
N TYR A 256 18.22 14.26 14.76
CA TYR A 256 18.17 13.34 15.90
C TYR A 256 19.51 12.61 16.11
N ARG A 257 20.19 12.19 15.03
CA ARG A 257 21.53 11.56 15.10
C ARG A 257 22.64 12.52 15.56
N LEU A 258 22.46 13.82 15.41
CA LEU A 258 23.44 14.84 15.81
C LEU A 258 23.36 15.19 17.30
N ILE A 259 22.25 14.90 17.98
CA ILE A 259 22.13 15.09 19.43
C ILE A 259 23.08 14.11 20.12
N PRO A 260 24.12 14.57 20.84
CA PRO A 260 25.04 13.68 21.53
C PRO A 260 24.26 12.90 22.59
N GLY A 261 24.05 11.61 22.35
CA GLY A 261 23.56 10.71 23.39
C GLY A 261 24.60 10.66 24.51
N LYS A 262 24.17 10.87 25.76
CA LYS A 262 25.02 10.56 26.92
C LYS A 262 25.45 9.10 26.80
N ARG A 263 26.72 8.87 26.44
CA ARG A 263 27.38 7.56 26.62
C ARG A 263 27.25 7.22 28.10
N ARG A 264 26.42 6.24 28.43
CA ARG A 264 26.48 5.50 29.69
C ARG A 264 27.15 4.18 29.40
#